data_AF-A0A3D2PDW8-F1
#
_entry.id   AF-A0A3D2PDW8-F1
#
_cell.length_a   1.000
_cell.length_b   1.000
_cell.length_c   1.000
_cell.angle_alpha   90.00
_cell.angle_beta   90.00
_cell.angle_gamma   90.00
#
_symmetry.space_group_name_H-M   'P 1'
#
loop_
_entity.id
_entity.type
_entity.pdbx_description
1 polymer ?
#
loop_
_entity_poly.entity_id
_entity_poly.type
_entity_poly.pdbx_seq_one_letter_code
_entity_poly.pdbx_strand_id
1 'polypeptide(L)' 'EPEIIETGRHIVAGEYSGIKGFRNVAGKLEIEFKNDQEATKVLELVRYANVHTQKPITDDELRFIAKYPEQVKKK' A
#
# COMPACT_ATOMS: atom_id res chain seq x y z
N GLU A 1 19.54 18.08 19.81
CA GLU A 1 18.88 16.84 20.26
C GLU A 1 19.02 15.77 19.19
N PRO A 2 19.07 14.49 19.54
CA PRO A 2 19.00 13.42 18.56
C PRO A 2 17.58 13.36 17.96
N GLU A 3 17.50 13.35 16.64
CA GLU A 3 16.24 13.19 15.90
C GLU A 3 15.87 11.70 15.92
N ILE A 4 14.69 11.37 16.46
CA ILE A 4 14.21 9.99 16.49
C ILE A 4 13.73 9.65 15.07
N ILE A 5 14.60 9.07 14.28
CA ILE A 5 14.27 8.55 12.95
C ILE A 5 13.74 7.13 13.15
N GLU A 6 12.49 6.89 12.73
CA GLU A 6 11.85 5.60 12.86
C GLU A 6 12.49 4.59 11.87
N THR A 7 13.52 3.89 12.32
CA THR A 7 14.30 2.90 11.55
C THR A 7 13.67 1.50 11.55
N GLY A 8 12.41 1.39 11.96
CA GLY A 8 11.67 0.14 11.93
C GLY A 8 11.51 -0.38 10.50
N ARG A 9 11.63 -1.69 10.31
CA ARG A 9 11.27 -2.35 9.05
C ARG A 9 9.79 -2.05 8.76
N HIS A 10 9.54 -1.09 7.88
CA HIS A 10 8.21 -0.74 7.39
C HIS A 10 7.56 -1.98 6.80
N ILE A 11 6.30 -2.22 7.18
CA ILE A 11 5.56 -3.36 6.64
C ILE A 11 5.31 -3.08 5.17
N VAL A 12 6.10 -3.71 4.32
CA VAL A 12 5.96 -3.62 2.87
C VAL A 12 4.68 -4.37 2.52
N ALA A 13 3.57 -3.64 2.35
CA ALA A 13 2.55 -4.05 1.40
C ALA A 13 3.22 -4.00 0.02
N GLY A 14 3.89 -5.08 -0.35
CA GLY A 14 4.77 -5.15 -1.53
C GLY A 14 4.45 -6.35 -2.40
N GLU A 15 5.33 -6.65 -3.35
CA GLU A 15 5.22 -7.72 -4.34
C GLU A 15 4.75 -9.07 -3.76
N TYR A 16 5.13 -9.39 -2.52
CA TYR A 16 4.87 -10.68 -1.85
C TYR A 16 3.70 -10.67 -0.84
N SER A 17 3.00 -9.55 -0.66
CA SER A 17 1.91 -9.49 0.31
C SER A 17 0.68 -10.23 -0.21
N GLY A 18 0.30 -11.34 0.42
CA GLY A 18 -1.00 -11.96 0.17
C GLY A 18 -2.16 -11.05 0.61
N ILE A 19 -3.35 -11.25 0.02
CA ILE A 19 -4.53 -10.38 0.26
C ILE A 19 -4.90 -10.23 1.74
N LYS A 20 -4.70 -11.28 2.55
CA LYS A 20 -4.96 -11.24 4.00
C LYS A 20 -3.97 -10.35 4.74
N GLY A 21 -2.69 -10.40 4.38
CA GLY A 21 -1.66 -9.53 4.95
C GLY A 21 -1.88 -8.07 4.54
N PHE A 22 -2.23 -7.86 3.28
CA PHE A 22 -2.61 -6.54 2.77
C PHE A 22 -3.77 -5.92 3.55
N ARG A 23 -4.84 -6.68 3.80
CA ARG A 23 -5.98 -6.21 4.61
C ARG A 23 -5.61 -5.85 6.04
N ASN A 24 -4.70 -6.58 6.66
CA ASN A 24 -4.22 -6.25 8.01
C ASN A 24 -3.51 -4.90 8.04
N VAL A 25 -2.67 -4.62 7.04
CA VAL A 25 -1.97 -3.32 6.93
C VAL A 25 -2.97 -2.20 6.61
N ALA A 26 -3.81 -2.38 5.59
CA ALA A 26 -4.83 -1.42 5.21
C ALA A 26 -5.78 -1.09 6.38
N GLY A 27 -6.18 -2.10 7.17
CA GLY A 27 -7.03 -1.91 8.34
C GLY A 27 -6.37 -1.07 9.44
N LYS A 28 -5.05 -1.20 9.66
CA LYS A 28 -4.31 -0.32 10.59
C LYS A 28 -4.25 1.12 10.13
N LEU A 29 -4.40 1.36 8.82
CA LEU A 29 -4.47 2.69 8.21
C LEU A 29 -5.91 3.18 8.04
N GLU A 30 -6.89 2.43 8.56
CA GLU A 30 -8.33 2.74 8.44
C GLU A 30 -8.78 2.85 6.97
N ILE A 31 -8.15 2.06 6.10
CA ILE A 31 -8.53 1.94 4.69
C ILE A 31 -9.56 0.82 4.58
N GLU A 32 -10.79 1.21 4.25
CA GLU A 32 -11.89 0.28 4.01
C GLU A 32 -12.04 -0.03 2.51
N PHE A 33 -12.29 -1.29 2.21
CA PHE A 33 -12.62 -1.75 0.86
C PHE A 33 -14.09 -2.18 0.82
N LYS A 34 -14.80 -1.76 -0.22
CA LYS A 34 -16.21 -2.12 -0.50
C LYS A 34 -16.38 -3.62 -0.70
N ASN A 35 -15.39 -4.26 -1.32
CA ASN A 35 -15.43 -5.69 -1.60
C ASN A 35 -14.03 -6.26 -1.87
N ASP A 36 -13.98 -7.59 -2.02
CA ASP A 36 -12.75 -8.33 -2.30
C ASP A 36 -12.07 -7.92 -3.61
N GLN A 37 -12.84 -7.51 -4.62
CA GLN A 37 -12.30 -7.09 -5.91
C GLN A 37 -11.58 -5.74 -5.79
N GLU A 38 -12.12 -4.79 -5.03
CA GLU A 38 -11.48 -3.49 -4.78
C GLU A 38 -10.18 -3.67 -4.00
N ALA A 39 -10.19 -4.49 -2.95
CA ALA A 39 -8.98 -4.81 -2.19
C ALA A 39 -7.89 -5.44 -3.08
N THR A 40 -8.30 -6.34 -3.99
CA THR A 40 -7.39 -6.98 -4.95
C THR A 40 -6.82 -5.97 -5.94
N LYS A 41 -7.67 -5.10 -6.49
CA LYS A 41 -7.25 -4.04 -7.42
C LYS A 41 -6.23 -3.09 -6.79
N VAL A 42 -6.48 -2.64 -5.56
CA VAL A 42 -5.54 -1.75 -4.85
C VAL A 42 -4.23 -2.49 -4.57
N LEU A 43 -4.27 -3.76 -4.15
CA LEU A 43 -3.07 -4.57 -3.94
C LEU A 43 -2.23 -4.68 -5.23
N GLU A 44 -2.84 -4.90 -6.39
CA GLU A 44 -2.12 -4.94 -7.67
C GLU A 44 -1.42 -3.61 -8.00
N LEU A 45 -2.10 -2.48 -7.78
CA LEU A 45 -1.53 -1.15 -8.02
C LEU A 45 -0.35 -0.86 -7.08
N VAL A 46 -0.48 -1.25 -5.81
CA VAL A 46 0.58 -1.12 -4.79
C VAL A 46 1.81 -1.94 -5.20
N ARG A 47 1.62 -3.19 -5.65
CA ARG A 47 2.70 -4.04 -6.17
C ARG A 47 3.37 -3.42 -7.39
N TYR A 48 2.58 -2.91 -8.34
CA TYR A 48 3.12 -2.25 -9.52
C TYR A 48 3.96 -1.01 -9.16
N ALA A 49 3.46 -0.15 -8.27
CA ALA A 49 4.19 1.03 -7.81
C ALA A 49 5.50 0.66 -7.10
N ASN A 50 5.49 -0.39 -6.28
CA ASN A 50 6.68 -0.91 -5.60
C ASN A 50 7.73 -1.41 -6.62
N VAL A 51 7.32 -2.21 -7.61
CA VAL A 51 8.21 -2.70 -8.67
C VAL A 51 8.72 -1.57 -9.55
N HIS A 52 7.88 -0.58 -9.89
CA HIS A 52 8.27 0.52 -10.76
C HIS A 52 9.29 1.46 -10.10
N THR A 53 9.12 1.72 -8.80
CA THR A 53 9.98 2.67 -8.06
C THR A 53 11.17 2.01 -7.38
N GLN A 54 11.15 0.67 -7.25
CA GLN A 54 12.12 -0.12 -6.47
C GLN A 54 12.26 0.40 -5.02
N LYS A 55 11.16 0.94 -4.47
CA LYS A 55 11.10 1.52 -3.13
C LYS A 55 9.89 1.00 -2.37
N PRO A 56 9.98 0.83 -1.04
CA PRO A 56 8.81 0.54 -0.21
C PRO A 56 7.72 1.59 -0.41
N ILE A 57 6.46 1.16 -0.37
CA ILE A 57 5.30 2.05 -0.41
C ILE A 57 5.10 2.67 0.97
N THR A 58 5.00 4.00 1.02
CA THR A 58 4.68 4.74 2.24
C THR A 58 3.17 4.70 2.54
N ASP A 59 2.80 4.99 3.78
CA ASP A 59 1.39 5.00 4.21
C ASP A 59 0.55 6.00 3.41
N ASP A 60 1.11 7.19 3.11
CA ASP A 60 0.44 8.22 2.32
C ASP A 60 0.23 7.80 0.87
N GLU A 61 1.23 7.16 0.26
CA GLU A 61 1.10 6.58 -1.08
C GLU A 61 0.05 5.48 -1.10
N LEU A 62 0.01 4.60 -0.09
CA LEU A 62 -1.01 3.56 0.02
C LEU A 62 -2.42 4.17 0.16
N ARG A 63 -2.59 5.20 1.00
CA ARG A 63 -3.86 5.94 1.12
C ARG A 63 -4.25 6.59 -0.21
N PHE A 64 -3.29 7.17 -0.93
CA PHE A 64 -3.52 7.79 -2.22
C PHE A 64 -3.98 6.76 -3.27
N ILE A 65 -3.29 5.62 -3.38
CA ILE A 65 -3.65 4.54 -4.30
C ILE A 65 -5.03 3.96 -3.97
N ALA A 66 -5.33 3.75 -2.69
CA ALA A 66 -6.62 3.23 -2.26
C ALA A 66 -7.77 4.21 -2.54
N LYS A 67 -7.53 5.52 -2.38
CA LYS A 67 -8.54 6.56 -2.62
C LYS A 67 -8.77 6.84 -4.10
N TYR A 68 -7.73 6.71 -4.93
CA TYR A 68 -7.75 7.07 -6.35
C TYR A 68 -7.24 5.97 -7.30
N PRO A 69 -7.75 4.72 -7.20
CA PRO A 69 -7.18 3.59 -7.93
C PRO A 69 -7.25 3.73 -9.46
N GLU A 70 -8.29 4.40 -10.00
CA GLU A 70 -8.40 4.64 -11.45
C GLU A 70 -7.38 5.65 -11.97
N GLN A 71 -6.96 6.60 -11.13
CA GLN A 71 -5.97 7.61 -11.52
C GLN A 71 -4.57 7.00 -11.54
N VAL A 72 -4.28 6.11 -10.59
CA VAL A 72 -3.00 5.40 -10.51
C VAL A 72 -2.82 4.41 -11.67
N LYS A 73 -3.89 3.76 -12.12
CA LYS A 73 -3.84 2.79 -13.24
C LYS A 73 -3.47 3.44 -14.58
N LYS A 74 -3.63 4.76 -14.75
CA LYS A 74 -3.29 5.45 -15.99
C LYS A 74 -1.76 5.67 -16.09
N LYS A 75 -1.03 4.64 -16.51
CA LYS A 75 0.26 4.76 -17.20
C LYS A 75 0.47 3.56 -18.13
#